data_AF-A0AA44DLL5-F1
#
_entry.id   AF-A0AA44DLL5-F1
#
_cell.length_a   1.000
_cell.length_b   1.000
_cell.length_c   1.000
_cell.angle_alpha   90.00
_cell.angle_beta   90.00
_cell.angle_gamma   90.00
#
_symmetry.space_group_name_H-M   'P 1'
#
loop_
_entity.id
_entity.type
_entity.pdbx_description
1 polymer ?
#
loop_
_entity_poly.entity_id
_entity_poly.type
_entity_poly.pdbx_seq_one_letter_code
_entity_poly.pdbx_strand_id
1 'polypeptide(L)' 'MSENQESLVDPLLKSGSVYKLKCDKCRSVSIQITQNKEPDCICLECGGKCISSKIK' A
#
# COMPACT_ATOMS: atom_id res chain seq x y z
N MET A 1 2.04 -28.96 -17.44
CA MET A 1 1.06 -28.46 -16.44
C MET A 1 1.26 -26.97 -16.36
N SER A 2 0.26 -26.18 -16.75
CA SER A 2 0.35 -24.72 -16.74
C SER A 2 0.29 -24.25 -15.30
N GLU A 3 1.43 -23.86 -14.73
CA GLU A 3 1.50 -23.26 -13.40
C GLU A 3 0.72 -21.95 -13.41
N ASN A 4 -0.49 -22.04 -12.87
CA ASN A 4 -1.40 -20.93 -12.66
C ASN A 4 -0.76 -20.04 -11.58
N GLN A 5 0.12 -19.11 -11.97
CA GLN A 5 0.53 -17.99 -11.15
C GLN A 5 -0.66 -17.03 -11.00
N GLU A 6 -1.71 -17.47 -10.30
CA GLU A 6 -2.63 -16.52 -9.67
C GLU A 6 -1.82 -15.82 -8.59
N SER A 7 -1.13 -14.77 -9.02
CA SER A 7 -0.28 -13.93 -8.19
C SER A 7 -1.10 -13.53 -6.98
N LEU A 8 -0.65 -13.84 -5.76
CA LEU A 8 -1.36 -13.50 -4.51
C LEU A 8 -1.70 -12.00 -4.40
N VAL A 9 -1.07 -11.19 -5.25
CA VAL A 9 -1.31 -9.76 -5.43
C VAL A 9 -2.65 -9.46 -6.10
N ASP A 10 -3.14 -10.30 -7.02
CA ASP A 10 -4.41 -10.11 -7.74
C ASP A 10 -5.64 -10.02 -6.82
N PRO A 11 -5.86 -10.94 -5.86
CA PRO A 11 -6.98 -10.82 -4.93
C PRO A 11 -6.85 -9.61 -4.00
N LEU A 12 -5.62 -9.22 -3.63
CA LEU A 12 -5.35 -8.04 -2.82
C LEU A 12 -5.63 -6.73 -3.58
N LEU A 13 -5.30 -6.66 -4.89
CA LEU A 13 -5.64 -5.53 -5.75
C LEU A 13 -7.15 -5.44 -6.02
N LYS A 14 -7.84 -6.60 -6.13
CA LYS A 14 -9.29 -6.65 -6.40
C LYS A 14 -10.13 -6.27 -5.18
N SER A 15 -9.83 -6.81 -4.00
CA SER A 15 -10.66 -6.63 -2.80
C SER A 15 -10.04 -5.73 -1.72
N GLY A 16 -8.73 -5.48 -1.76
CA GLY A 16 -8.05 -4.63 -0.78
C GLY A 16 -8.32 -3.14 -0.99
N SER A 17 -8.20 -2.38 0.09
CA SER A 17 -8.12 -0.92 0.02
C SER A 17 -6.70 -0.52 -0.34
N VAL A 18 -6.57 0.36 -1.33
CA VAL A 18 -5.30 0.84 -1.85
C VAL A 18 -5.09 2.27 -1.40
N TYR A 19 -3.99 2.52 -0.71
CA TYR A 19 -3.62 3.83 -0.19
C TYR A 19 -2.32 4.30 -0.82
N LYS A 20 -2.31 5.57 -1.23
CA LYS A 20 -1.09 6.30 -1.55
C LYS A 20 -0.56 6.92 -0.26
N LEU A 21 0.68 6.61 0.09
CA LEU A 21 1.38 7.22 1.21
C LEU A 21 2.42 8.20 0.68
N LYS A 22 2.44 9.41 1.22
CA LYS A 22 3.49 10.38 0.96
C LYS A 22 4.10 10.82 2.27
N CYS A 23 5.40 10.59 2.43
CA CYS A 23 6.12 11.04 3.62
C CYS A 23 6.29 12.56 3.61
N ASP A 24 6.04 13.21 4.73
CA ASP A 24 6.26 14.65 4.85
C ASP A 24 7.77 14.99 4.93
N LYS A 25 8.54 14.13 5.63
CA LYS A 25 9.97 14.34 5.90
C LYS A 25 10.86 14.11 4.68
N CYS A 26 10.80 12.92 4.09
CA CYS A 26 11.66 12.55 2.95
C CYS A 26 10.98 12.72 1.59
N ARG A 27 9.69 13.07 1.56
CA ARG A 27 8.88 13.22 0.34
C ARG A 27 8.71 11.94 -0.49
N SER A 28 9.18 10.80 0.01
CA SER A 28 8.99 9.49 -0.61
C SER A 28 7.52 9.15 -0.75
N VAL A 29 7.19 8.52 -1.86
CA VAL A 29 5.83 8.08 -2.19
C VAL A 29 5.82 6.55 -2.25
N SER A 30 4.90 5.93 -1.52
CA SER A 30 4.71 4.48 -1.52
C SER A 30 3.23 4.13 -1.68
N ILE A 31 2.97 2.90 -2.13
CA ILE A 31 1.63 2.34 -2.24
C ILE A 31 1.48 1.25 -1.19
N GLN A 32 0.43 1.32 -0.40
CA GLN A 32 0.07 0.29 0.56
C GLN A 32 -1.27 -0.32 0.19
N ILE A 33 -1.29 -1.64 0.08
CA ILE A 33 -2.51 -2.42 -0.16
C ILE A 33 -2.81 -3.13 1.16
N THR A 34 -3.99 -2.89 1.73
CA THR A 34 -4.39 -3.47 3.00
C THR A 34 -5.86 -3.85 2.98
N GLN A 35 -6.22 -4.91 3.70
CA GLN A 35 -7.62 -5.25 3.96
C GLN A 35 -8.16 -4.50 5.20
N ASN A 36 -7.28 -3.83 5.95
CA ASN A 36 -7.67 -3.01 7.09
C ASN A 36 -8.38 -1.73 6.62
N LYS A 37 -9.20 -1.16 7.50
CA LYS A 37 -9.87 0.11 7.24
C LYS A 37 -8.88 1.27 7.03
N GLU A 38 -7.70 1.21 7.62
CA GLU A 38 -6.71 2.28 7.58
C GLU A 38 -5.31 1.74 7.24
N PRO A 39 -4.50 2.51 6.49
CA PRO A 39 -3.11 2.15 6.19
C PRO A 39 -2.19 2.51 7.34
N ASP A 40 -1.00 1.91 7.32
CA ASP A 40 0.06 2.30 8.23
C ASP A 40 0.72 3.59 7.73
N CYS A 41 0.74 4.61 8.59
CA CYS A 41 1.23 5.94 8.24
C CYS A 41 2.69 6.14 8.62
N ILE A 42 3.49 5.07 8.77
CA ILE A 42 4.92 5.15 9.04
C ILE A 42 5.70 5.02 7.73
N CYS A 43 6.62 5.94 7.49
CA CYS A 43 7.52 5.90 6.34
C CYS A 43 8.58 4.82 6.56
N LEU A 44 8.58 3.79 5.71
CA LEU A 44 9.54 2.70 5.77
C LEU A 44 10.98 3.14 5.43
N GLU A 45 11.16 4.29 4.78
CA GLU A 45 12.49 4.77 4.41
C GLU A 45 13.17 5.61 5.51
N CYS A 46 12.40 6.45 6.21
CA CYS A 46 12.98 7.41 7.17
C CYS A 46 12.38 7.36 8.58
N GLY A 47 11.42 6.47 8.83
CA GLY A 47 10.66 6.37 10.08
C GLY A 47 9.73 7.56 10.37
N GLY A 48 9.59 8.50 9.43
CA GLY A 48 8.71 9.66 9.57
C GLY A 48 7.22 9.32 9.40
N LYS A 49 6.35 10.32 9.54
CA LYS A 49 4.91 10.15 9.26
C LYS A 49 4.62 10.33 7.77
N CYS A 50 3.73 9.50 7.26
CA CYS A 50 3.16 9.57 5.92
C CYS A 50 1.73 10.08 5.97
N ILE A 51 1.37 10.90 5.00
CA ILE A 51 -0.02 11.27 4.72
C ILE A 51 -0.57 10.19 3.79
N SER A 52 -1.64 9.54 4.21
CA SER A 52 -2.34 8.54 3.41
C SER A 52 -3.48 9.18 2.62
N SER A 53 -3.70 8.68 1.41
CA SER A 53 -4.85 9.04 0.58
C SER A 53 -5.39 7.78 -0.07
N LYS A 54 -6.66 7.46 0.21
CA LYS A 54 -7.31 6.29 -0.38
C LYS A 54 -7.50 6.49 -1.88
N ILE A 55 -7.05 5.51 -2.65
CA ILE A 55 -7.19 5.47 -4.11
C ILE A 55 -8.37 4.57 -4.51
N LYS A 56 -8.55 3.44 -3.80
CA LYS A 56 -9.57 2.42 -4.02
C LYS A 56 -9.93 1.78 -2.69
#